data_AF-U9U6M8-F1
#
_entry.id   AF-U9U6M8-F1
#
_cell.length_a   1.000
_cell.length_b   1.000
_cell.length_c   1.000
_cell.angle_alpha   90.00
_cell.angle_beta   90.00
_cell.angle_gamma   90.00
#
_symmetry.space_group_name_H-M   'P 1'
#
loop_
_entity.id
_entity.type
_entity.pdbx_description
1 polymer ?
#
loop_
_entity_poly.entity_id
_entity_poly.type
_entity_poly.pdbx_seq_one_letter_code
_entity_poly.pdbx_strand_id
1 'polypeptide(L)'
;MYSQNKAIEHSEISKYLKDRFIFWTSRNEKIDNFIQKRQSNIDSYNGVVFEWIPYNQFNEIEEAGKNGSMTVYSAIWKNGPLYKKYQQ
;
A
#
# COMPACT_ATOMS: atom_id res chain seq x y z
N MET A 1 -6.95 13.38 -7.45
CA MET A 1 -6.50 12.22 -6.66
C MET A 1 -7.08 10.97 -7.29
N TYR A 2 -6.25 10.15 -7.92
CA TYR A 2 -6.70 9.05 -8.79
C TYR A 2 -7.18 7.82 -7.99
N SER A 3 -8.30 7.25 -8.44
CA SER A 3 -8.92 6.00 -7.97
C SER A 3 -7.98 4.80 -8.19
N GLN A 4 -7.89 3.87 -7.22
CA GLN A 4 -6.91 2.78 -7.21
C GLN A 4 -7.52 1.36 -7.23
N ASN A 5 -8.63 1.16 -7.93
CA ASN A 5 -9.03 -0.19 -8.34
C ASN A 5 -8.53 -0.46 -9.76
N LYS A 6 -7.21 -0.54 -9.95
CA LYS A 6 -6.62 -0.87 -11.25
C LYS A 6 -5.87 -2.19 -11.15
N ALA A 7 -6.30 -3.15 -11.96
CA ALA A 7 -5.52 -4.32 -12.24
C ALA A 7 -4.23 -3.94 -12.97
N ILE A 8 -3.08 -4.38 -12.45
CA ILE A 8 -1.78 -4.02 -13.01
C ILE A 8 -1.13 -5.28 -13.56
N GLU A 9 -0.69 -5.20 -14.82
CA GLU A 9 0.09 -6.26 -15.45
C GLU A 9 1.41 -6.42 -14.68
N HIS A 10 1.90 -7.66 -14.61
CA HIS A 10 3.06 -8.00 -13.80
C HIS A 10 4.30 -7.14 -14.13
N SER A 11 4.54 -6.87 -15.41
CA SER A 11 5.64 -6.03 -15.90
C SER A 11 5.53 -4.56 -15.48
N GLU A 12 4.34 -4.10 -15.08
CA GLU A 12 4.06 -2.70 -14.75
C GLU A 12 4.03 -2.42 -13.24
N ILE A 13 4.03 -3.44 -12.38
CA ILE A 13 3.95 -3.28 -10.92
C ILE A 13 5.13 -2.44 -10.38
N SER A 14 6.36 -2.71 -10.85
CA SER A 14 7.54 -1.94 -10.42
C SER A 14 7.43 -0.46 -10.80
N LYS A 15 6.94 -0.18 -12.02
CA LYS A 15 6.72 1.20 -12.49
C LYS A 15 5.63 1.89 -11.68
N TYR A 16 4.51 1.21 -11.44
CA TYR A 16 3.40 1.76 -10.65
C TYR A 16 3.81 2.11 -9.21
N LEU A 17 4.59 1.25 -8.55
CA LEU A 17 5.06 1.51 -7.18
C LEU A 17 6.01 2.72 -7.14
N LYS A 18 6.92 2.84 -8.12
CA LYS A 18 7.80 4.00 -8.27
C LYS A 18 7.01 5.29 -8.53
N ASP A 19 6.03 5.25 -9.43
CA ASP A 19 5.21 6.41 -9.75
C ASP A 19 4.39 6.87 -8.54
N ARG A 20 3.85 5.93 -7.74
CA ARG A 20 3.14 6.27 -6.50
C ARG A 20 4.06 6.96 -5.49
N PHE A 21 5.31 6.54 -5.38
CA PHE A 21 6.27 7.11 -4.43
C PHE A 21 6.55 8.60 -4.68
N ILE A 22 6.53 9.06 -5.94
CA ILE A 22 6.74 10.49 -6.27
C ILE A 22 5.68 11.39 -5.61
N PHE A 23 4.48 10.86 -5.33
CA PHE A 23 3.34 11.66 -4.87
C PHE A 23 3.09 11.61 -3.36
N TRP A 24 3.89 10.89 -2.56
CA TRP A 24 3.72 10.86 -1.10
C TRP A 24 5.04 10.73 -0.34
N THR A 25 5.10 11.32 0.86
CA THR A 25 6.15 11.12 1.89
C THR A 25 5.47 10.98 3.24
N SER A 26 6.00 10.13 4.12
CA SER A 26 5.52 10.05 5.51
C SER A 26 6.01 11.21 6.39
N ARG A 27 6.88 12.09 5.86
CA ARG A 27 7.68 13.07 6.62
C ARG A 27 8.63 12.43 7.64
N ASN A 28 8.86 11.12 7.53
CA ASN A 28 9.83 10.38 8.33
C ASN A 28 10.77 9.64 7.40
N GLU A 29 11.98 10.17 7.27
CA GLU A 29 12.98 9.66 6.33
C GLU A 29 13.31 8.18 6.57
N LYS A 30 13.35 7.71 7.82
CA LYS A 30 13.63 6.31 8.15
C LYS A 30 12.52 5.38 7.63
N ILE A 31 11.26 5.81 7.76
CA ILE A 31 10.10 5.06 7.24
C ILE A 31 10.10 5.07 5.71
N ASP A 32 10.32 6.24 5.11
CA ASP A 32 10.34 6.39 3.65
C ASP A 32 11.45 5.52 3.02
N ASN A 33 12.65 5.50 3.61
CA ASN A 33 13.77 4.67 3.15
C ASN A 33 13.48 3.17 3.31
N PHE A 34 12.85 2.76 4.42
CA PHE A 34 12.46 1.37 4.63
C PHE A 34 11.48 0.90 3.54
N ILE A 35 10.45 1.69 3.25
CA ILE A 35 9.41 1.36 2.28
C ILE A 35 10.02 1.24 0.88
N GLN A 36 10.86 2.19 0.47
CA GLN A 36 11.58 2.15 -0.81
C GLN A 36 12.43 0.88 -0.96
N LYS A 37 13.18 0.51 0.08
CA LYS A 37 14.01 -0.70 0.07
C LYS A 37 13.17 -1.96 -0.07
N ARG A 38 12.01 -2.04 0.59
CA ARG A 38 11.09 -3.18 0.46
C ARG A 38 10.48 -3.27 -0.94
N GLN A 39 10.09 -2.14 -1.53
CA GLN A 39 9.50 -2.11 -2.87
C GLN A 39 10.50 -2.33 -4.00
N SER A 40 11.78 -2.00 -3.79
CA SER A 40 12.85 -2.22 -4.77
C SER A 40 13.26 -3.70 -4.89
N ASN A 41 12.99 -4.50 -3.86
CA ASN A 41 13.35 -5.93 -3.79
C ASN A 41 12.18 -6.87 -4.13
N ILE A 42 11.17 -6.39 -4.87
CA ILE A 42 10.06 -7.25 -5.30
C ILE A 42 10.57 -8.15 -6.42
N ASP A 43 10.85 -9.41 -6.08
CA ASP A 43 11.22 -10.43 -7.06
C ASP A 43 10.04 -10.75 -7.98
N SER A 44 10.33 -10.61 -9.27
CA SER A 44 9.46 -10.59 -10.45
C SER A 44 8.66 -11.86 -10.75
N TYR A 45 8.44 -12.76 -9.79
CA TYR A 45 7.63 -13.97 -10.04
C TYR A 45 6.70 -14.30 -8.88
N ASN A 46 7.21 -14.35 -7.65
CA ASN A 46 6.44 -14.81 -6.48
C ASN A 46 6.43 -13.82 -5.30
N GLY A 47 7.00 -12.61 -5.47
CA GLY A 47 7.12 -11.65 -4.38
C GLY A 47 5.79 -11.10 -3.90
N VAL A 48 5.57 -11.16 -2.58
CA VAL A 48 4.54 -10.39 -1.87
C VAL A 48 4.81 -8.90 -2.12
N VAL A 49 3.82 -8.18 -2.63
CA VAL A 49 3.94 -6.73 -2.88
C VAL A 49 3.79 -5.99 -1.56
N PHE A 50 4.77 -5.16 -1.23
CA PHE A 50 4.69 -4.28 -0.06
C PHE A 50 4.02 -2.96 -0.46
N GLU A 51 2.83 -2.70 0.09
CA GLU A 51 2.04 -1.51 -0.24
C GLU A 51 2.01 -0.49 0.91
N TRP A 52 2.22 0.78 0.56
CA TRP A 52 1.96 1.90 1.46
C TRP A 52 0.57 2.49 1.19
N ILE A 53 -0.29 2.49 2.22
CA ILE A 53 -1.68 2.94 2.12
C ILE A 53 -1.85 4.25 2.90
N PRO A 54 -2.13 5.38 2.21
CA PRO A 54 -2.36 6.64 2.90
C PRO A 54 -3.67 6.59 3.70
N TYR A 55 -3.69 7.27 4.85
CA TYR A 55 -4.82 7.24 5.79
C TYR A 55 -6.17 7.60 5.13
N ASN A 56 -6.16 8.52 4.15
CA ASN A 56 -7.37 8.94 3.43
C ASN A 56 -8.00 7.85 2.53
N GLN A 57 -7.36 6.67 2.40
CA GLN A 57 -7.92 5.50 1.72
C GLN A 57 -8.81 4.65 2.61
N PHE A 58 -8.87 4.96 3.91
CA PHE A 58 -9.74 4.28 4.85
C PHE A 58 -11.05 5.05 5.03
N ASN A 59 -12.15 4.29 5.05
CA ASN A 59 -13.51 4.71 5.36
C ASN A 59 -13.99 3.96 6.60
N GLU A 60 -15.10 4.43 7.19
CA GLU A 60 -15.80 3.73 8.29
C GLU A 60 -14.80 3.31 9.39
N ILE A 61 -13.99 4.28 9.83
CA ILE A 61 -12.95 4.07 10.83
C ILE A 61 -13.61 4.07 12.20
N GLU A 62 -13.63 2.90 12.84
CA GLU A 62 -14.32 2.68 14.11
C GLU A 62 -13.37 2.06 15.13
N GLU A 63 -13.51 2.43 16.40
CA GLU A 63 -12.72 1.81 17.48
C GLU A 63 -13.17 0.36 17.67
N ALA A 64 -12.25 -0.59 17.46
CA ALA A 64 -12.49 -2.01 17.65
C ALA A 64 -12.17 -2.47 19.07
N GLY A 65 -11.40 -1.67 19.82
CA GLY A 65 -11.13 -1.92 21.23
C GLY A 65 -9.88 -1.22 21.73
N LYS A 66 -9.68 -1.30 23.05
CA LYS A 66 -8.58 -0.64 23.74
C LYS A 66 -7.94 -1.59 24.74
N ASN A 67 -6.62 -1.60 24.80
CA ASN A 67 -5.85 -2.35 25.78
C ASN A 67 -4.66 -1.51 26.26
N GLY A 68 -4.68 -1.09 27.53
CA GLY A 68 -3.68 -0.19 28.09
C GLY A 68 -3.56 1.12 27.29
N SER A 69 -2.36 1.42 26.80
CA SER A 69 -2.07 2.61 25.97
C SER A 69 -2.35 2.40 24.48
N MET A 70 -2.81 1.21 24.06
CA MET A 70 -3.07 0.88 22.66
C MET A 70 -4.58 0.96 22.36
N THR A 71 -4.93 1.66 21.27
CA THR A 71 -6.30 1.69 20.72
C THR A 71 -6.27 1.07 19.34
N VAL A 72 -7.15 0.09 19.10
CA VAL A 72 -7.28 -0.65 17.85
C VAL A 72 -8.49 -0.10 17.10
N TYR A 73 -8.34 0.11 15.80
CA TYR A 73 -9.40 0.57 14.91
C TYR A 73 -9.65 -0.43 13.80
N SER A 74 -10.91 -0.64 13.44
CA SER A 74 -11.33 -1.26 12.18
C SER A 74 -11.58 -0.17 11.13
N ALA A 75 -11.38 -0.50 9.86
CA ALA A 75 -11.68 0.40 8.75
C ALA A 75 -11.92 -0.36 7.45
N ILE A 76 -12.71 0.23 6.56
CA ILE A 76 -12.89 -0.23 5.19
C ILE A 76 -11.84 0.42 4.29
N TRP A 77 -11.04 -0.38 3.60
CA TRP A 77 -10.09 0.10 2.61
C TRP A 77 -10.78 0.32 1.25
N LYS A 78 -10.96 1.59 0.84
CA LYS A 78 -11.71 2.02 -0.36
C LYS A 78 -11.38 1.27 -1.64
N ASN A 79 -10.09 1.06 -1.89
CA ASN A 79 -9.58 0.52 -3.15
C ASN A 79 -9.03 -0.91 -3.00
N GLY A 80 -9.08 -1.48 -1.80
CA GLY A 80 -8.53 -2.81 -1.54
C GLY A 80 -7.06 -2.99 -1.93
N PRO A 81 -6.53 -4.21 -1.75
CA PRO A 81 -5.17 -4.55 -2.14
C PRO A 81 -4.98 -4.58 -3.65
N LEU A 82 -3.75 -4.30 -4.12
CA LEU A 82 -3.37 -4.57 -5.49
C LEU A 82 -3.45 -6.07 -5.76
N TYR A 83 -4.11 -6.43 -6.85
CA TYR A 83 -4.17 -7.80 -7.33
C TYR A 83 -3.31 -7.95 -8.60
N LYS A 84 -2.57 -9.06 -8.67
CA LYS A 84 -1.86 -9.46 -9.88
C LYS A 84 -2.88 -9.97 -10.88
N LYS A 85 -2.87 -9.42 -12.09
CA LYS A 85 -3.54 -10.05 -13.24
C LYS A 85 -2.67 -11.21 -13.72
N TYR A 86 -3.20 -12.42 -13.65
CA TYR A 86 -2.65 -13.55 -14.37
C TYR A 86 -3.29 -13.54 -15.75
N GLN A 87 -2.49 -13.40 -16.81
CA GLN A 87 -2.96 -13.68 -18.16
C GLN A 87 -3.12 -15.21 -18.27
N GLN A 88 -4.31 -15.67 -18.68
CA GLN A 88 -4.54 -17.05 -19.10
C GLN A 88 -3.97 -17.28 -20.49
#